data_AF-L0A2G0-F1
#
_entry.id   AF-L0A2G0-F1
#
_cell.length_a   1.000
_cell.length_b   1.000
_cell.length_c   1.000
_cell.angle_alpha   90.00
_cell.angle_beta   90.00
_cell.angle_gamma   90.00
#
_symmetry.space_group_name_H-M   'P 1'
#
loop_
_entity.id
_entity.type
_entity.pdbx_description
1 polymer ?
#
loop_
_entity_poly.entity_id
_entity_poly.type
_entity_poly.pdbx_seq_one_letter_code
_entity_poly.pdbx_strand_id
1 'polypeptide(L)'
;MQEMEWNFVDVGLIGLILLSTLQGWRHGFVLGLIDVLRLVGAFVLALRFYPTLAAWLGQVADWEETWTVPAAFLLIFVLGGALINLIGYMLIHKIPRGVHEARTNRLLGLIPALLQGGLFTVIVSALLMTLPLPATLRQQVRESHLANELATYAERAQATLNPVFGRAVEQTMNSRTIRPDSGERVTLPFRVTGAQPAPELEAQMLTLLNRERAAHGLAPLQSDPGLTEVARRHSADMFERGYFAHVTPEGKTPFDRLSEAGVFYLSAGENLALAPTLPLAHTGLMNSPGHRANILRPQFGRVGIGILDGGSRGLMVTQKFRN
;
A
#
# COMPACT_ATOMS: atom_id res chain seq x y z
N MET A 1 16.72 -23.66 -17.66
CA MET A 1 17.03 -22.87 -16.44
C MET A 1 17.47 -21.51 -16.94
N GLN A 2 16.64 -20.47 -16.76
CA GLN A 2 17.05 -19.09 -17.03
C GLN A 2 18.12 -18.74 -15.99
N GLU A 3 19.29 -18.29 -16.43
CA GLU A 3 20.33 -17.84 -15.51
C GLU A 3 19.81 -16.62 -14.73
N MET A 4 19.91 -16.66 -13.40
CA MET A 4 19.58 -15.51 -12.55
C MET A 4 20.62 -14.42 -12.82
N GLU A 5 20.26 -13.41 -13.62
CA GLU A 5 21.07 -12.21 -13.78
C GLU A 5 20.88 -11.30 -12.55
N TRP A 6 21.79 -11.43 -11.60
CA TRP A 6 21.87 -10.56 -10.42
C TRP A 6 22.31 -9.16 -10.83
N ASN A 7 21.57 -8.14 -10.41
CA ASN A 7 21.91 -6.75 -10.70
C ASN A 7 22.48 -6.03 -9.47
N PHE A 8 22.90 -4.77 -9.66
CA PHE A 8 23.55 -3.99 -8.59
C PHE A 8 22.66 -3.79 -7.37
N VAL A 9 21.33 -3.73 -7.55
CA VAL A 9 20.38 -3.62 -6.44
C VAL A 9 20.39 -4.89 -5.60
N ASP A 10 20.39 -6.07 -6.24
CA ASP A 10 20.49 -7.34 -5.51
C ASP A 10 21.78 -7.44 -4.69
N VAL A 11 22.92 -7.05 -5.28
CA VAL A 11 24.22 -7.01 -4.59
C VAL A 11 24.15 -6.05 -3.39
N GLY A 12 23.52 -4.89 -3.54
CA GLY A 12 23.33 -3.93 -2.45
C GLY A 12 22.49 -4.50 -1.31
N LEU A 13 21.37 -5.15 -1.62
CA LEU A 13 20.47 -5.77 -0.63
C LEU A 13 21.12 -6.95 0.10
N ILE A 14 21.87 -7.80 -0.63
CA ILE A 14 22.69 -8.87 -0.02
C ILE A 14 23.77 -8.25 0.88
N GLY A 15 24.39 -7.17 0.43
CA GLY A 15 25.35 -6.39 1.22
C GLY A 15 24.77 -5.92 2.56
N LEU A 16 23.52 -5.44 2.57
CA LEU A 16 22.83 -5.04 3.80
C LEU A 16 22.64 -6.21 4.77
N ILE A 17 22.24 -7.38 4.27
CA ILE A 17 22.08 -8.58 5.10
C ILE A 17 23.43 -9.02 5.68
N LEU A 18 24.49 -9.03 4.85
CA LEU A 18 25.84 -9.39 5.29
C LEU A 18 26.39 -8.40 6.32
N LEU A 19 26.21 -7.09 6.10
CA LEU A 19 26.60 -6.05 7.06
C LEU A 19 25.86 -6.22 8.39
N SER A 20 24.55 -6.47 8.35
CA SER A 20 23.75 -6.73 9.54
C SER A 20 24.24 -7.97 10.28
N THR A 21 24.54 -9.04 9.56
CA THR A 21 25.06 -10.30 10.11
C THR A 21 26.43 -10.10 10.77
N LEU A 22 27.34 -9.35 10.13
CA LEU A 22 28.64 -8.98 10.69
C LEU A 22 28.50 -8.11 11.94
N GLN A 23 27.56 -7.16 11.93
CA GLN A 23 27.25 -6.34 13.09
C GLN A 23 26.71 -7.21 14.24
N GLY A 24 25.83 -8.16 13.96
CA GLY A 24 25.28 -9.12 14.91
C GLY A 24 26.34 -9.99 15.58
N TRP A 25 27.29 -10.48 14.79
CA TRP A 25 28.43 -11.23 15.32
C TRP A 25 29.27 -10.41 16.31
N ARG A 26 29.45 -9.10 16.03
CA ARG A 26 30.21 -8.20 16.89
C ARG A 26 29.45 -7.79 18.16
N HIS A 27 28.15 -7.53 18.04
CA HIS A 27 27.30 -7.09 19.17
C HIS A 27 26.89 -8.25 20.08
N GLY A 28 26.73 -9.45 19.51
CA GLY A 28 26.27 -10.64 20.20
C GLY A 28 24.78 -10.63 20.52
N PHE A 29 24.31 -11.75 21.06
CA PHE A 29 22.90 -12.05 21.26
C PHE A 29 22.22 -11.12 22.26
N VAL A 30 22.86 -10.83 23.39
CA VAL A 30 22.25 -10.03 24.45
C VAL A 30 21.87 -8.63 23.95
N LEU A 31 22.79 -7.95 23.27
CA LEU A 31 22.54 -6.63 22.71
C LEU A 31 21.57 -6.69 21.53
N GLY A 32 21.77 -7.65 20.62
CA GLY A 32 20.87 -7.82 19.48
C GLY A 32 19.42 -8.11 19.90
N LEU A 33 19.22 -8.88 20.97
CA LEU A 33 17.89 -9.15 21.52
C LEU A 33 17.24 -7.87 22.07
N ILE A 34 18.00 -7.03 22.76
CA ILE A 34 17.52 -5.73 23.25
C ILE A 34 17.12 -4.83 22.08
N ASP A 35 17.89 -4.81 20.98
CA ASP A 35 17.55 -4.00 19.82
C ASP A 35 16.27 -4.51 19.11
N VAL A 36 16.08 -5.84 19.03
CA VAL A 36 14.82 -6.44 18.52
C VAL A 36 13.65 -6.07 19.43
N LEU A 37 13.81 -6.22 20.74
CA LEU A 37 12.78 -5.87 21.72
C LEU A 37 12.46 -4.37 21.69
N ARG A 38 13.46 -3.51 21.47
CA ARG A 38 13.28 -2.07 21.27
C ARG A 38 12.41 -1.80 20.06
N LEU A 39 12.72 -2.41 18.92
CA LEU A 39 11.96 -2.20 17.68
C LEU A 39 10.52 -2.69 17.82
N VAL A 40 10.33 -3.91 18.29
CA VAL A 40 8.99 -4.51 18.46
C VAL A 40 8.19 -3.74 19.52
N GLY A 41 8.80 -3.43 20.66
CA GLY A 41 8.15 -2.68 21.73
C GLY A 41 7.79 -1.26 21.30
N ALA A 42 8.69 -0.54 20.63
CA ALA A 42 8.41 0.80 20.09
C ALA A 42 7.26 0.78 19.09
N PHE A 43 7.21 -0.24 18.23
CA PHE A 43 6.14 -0.44 17.26
C PHE A 43 4.79 -0.72 17.93
N VAL A 44 4.76 -1.60 18.93
CA VAL A 44 3.54 -1.90 19.71
C VAL A 44 3.05 -0.66 20.47
N LEU A 45 3.96 0.11 21.07
CA LEU A 45 3.62 1.38 21.72
C LEU A 45 3.05 2.38 20.71
N ALA A 46 3.70 2.54 19.56
CA ALA A 46 3.23 3.41 18.49
C ALA A 46 1.81 3.02 18.06
N LEU A 47 1.58 1.75 17.74
CA LEU A 47 0.25 1.21 17.40
C LEU A 47 -0.82 1.49 18.47
N ARG A 48 -0.45 1.38 19.74
CA ARG A 48 -1.39 1.52 20.85
C ARG A 48 -1.79 2.97 21.12
N PHE A 49 -0.86 3.91 20.93
CA PHE A 49 -0.99 5.29 21.42
C PHE A 49 -1.06 6.34 20.31
N TYR A 50 -0.75 6.02 19.04
CA TYR A 50 -0.83 6.99 17.95
C TYR A 50 -2.21 7.64 17.79
N PRO A 51 -3.37 6.97 17.97
CA PRO A 51 -4.66 7.62 17.77
C PRO A 51 -4.87 8.75 18.78
N THR A 52 -4.47 8.54 20.03
CA THR A 52 -4.59 9.53 21.10
C THR A 52 -3.72 10.74 20.82
N LEU A 53 -2.46 10.52 20.42
CA LEU A 53 -1.54 11.61 20.11
C LEU A 53 -1.93 12.35 18.82
N ALA A 54 -2.42 11.65 17.80
CA ALA A 54 -2.88 12.26 16.56
C ALA A 54 -4.08 13.19 16.81
N ALA A 55 -5.05 12.75 17.61
CA ALA A 55 -6.20 13.56 18.00
C ALA A 55 -5.80 14.83 18.77
N TRP A 56 -4.80 14.72 19.65
CA TRP A 56 -4.26 15.88 20.36
C TRP A 56 -3.48 16.82 19.42
N LEU A 57 -2.63 16.28 18.55
CA LEU A 57 -1.87 17.07 17.58
C LEU A 57 -2.79 17.84 16.63
N GLY A 58 -3.89 17.25 16.17
CA GLY A 58 -4.86 17.95 15.32
C GLY A 58 -5.59 19.12 16.01
N GLN A 59 -5.56 19.20 17.34
CA GLN A 59 -6.13 20.34 18.09
C GLN A 59 -5.12 21.46 18.34
N VAL A 60 -3.82 21.11 18.40
CA VAL A 60 -2.75 22.03 18.82
C VAL A 60 -1.92 22.51 17.64
N ALA A 61 -1.78 21.68 16.61
CA ALA A 61 -1.04 21.97 15.40
C ALA A 61 -2.03 22.12 14.23
N ASP A 62 -1.91 23.22 13.50
CA ASP A 62 -2.70 23.52 12.30
C ASP A 62 -2.16 22.74 11.09
N TRP A 63 -1.83 21.46 11.31
CA TRP A 63 -1.27 20.57 10.30
C TRP A 63 -2.39 19.97 9.46
N GLU A 64 -2.12 19.76 8.17
CA GLU A 64 -3.03 18.99 7.32
C GLU A 64 -3.27 17.60 7.95
N GLU A 65 -4.53 17.15 7.92
CA GLU A 65 -4.99 15.91 8.53
C GLU A 65 -4.17 14.69 8.05
N THR A 66 -3.64 14.76 6.83
CA THR A 66 -2.74 13.78 6.18
C THR A 66 -1.41 13.54 6.92
N TRP A 67 -0.88 14.52 7.64
CA TRP A 67 0.43 14.43 8.31
C TRP A 67 0.34 14.17 9.81
N THR A 68 -0.81 14.43 10.43
CA THR A 68 -1.00 14.28 11.88
C THR A 68 -0.79 12.84 12.36
N VAL A 69 -1.38 11.86 11.66
CA VAL A 69 -1.31 10.44 12.03
C VAL A 69 0.10 9.86 11.83
N PRO A 70 0.78 10.03 10.67
CA PRO A 70 2.14 9.54 10.49
C PRO A 70 3.11 10.19 11.47
N ALA A 71 2.98 11.49 11.74
CA ALA A 71 3.84 12.19 12.69
C ALA A 71 3.63 11.70 14.12
N ALA A 72 2.38 11.49 14.54
CA ALA A 72 2.06 10.93 15.86
C ALA A 72 2.67 9.53 16.02
N PHE A 73 2.51 8.67 15.02
CA PHE A 73 3.08 7.32 15.03
C PHE A 73 4.60 7.36 15.15
N LEU A 74 5.27 8.18 14.33
CA LEU A 74 6.72 8.33 14.34
C LEU A 74 7.23 8.88 15.68
N LEU A 75 6.53 9.87 16.25
CA LEU A 75 6.92 10.46 17.53
C LEU A 75 6.89 9.41 18.65
N ILE A 76 5.80 8.63 18.75
CA ILE A 76 5.71 7.57 19.76
C ILE A 76 6.72 6.46 19.50
N PHE A 77 6.94 6.09 18.23
CA PHE A 77 7.93 5.09 17.88
C PHE A 77 9.34 5.51 18.35
N VAL A 78 9.74 6.76 18.08
CA VAL A 78 11.04 7.29 18.49
C VAL A 78 11.15 7.39 20.02
N LEU A 79 10.15 7.98 20.69
CA LEU A 79 10.17 8.17 22.15
C LEU A 79 10.09 6.83 22.90
N GLY A 80 9.20 5.94 22.47
CA GLY A 80 9.08 4.59 23.02
C GLY A 80 10.35 3.77 22.80
N GLY A 81 10.95 3.87 21.61
CA GLY A 81 12.24 3.25 21.31
C GLY A 81 13.36 3.78 22.21
N ALA A 82 13.43 5.10 22.43
CA ALA A 82 14.42 5.71 23.33
C ALA A 82 14.24 5.23 24.78
N LEU A 83 12.99 5.13 25.25
CA LEU A 83 12.68 4.63 26.60
C LEU A 83 13.07 3.16 26.77
N ILE A 84 12.72 2.29 25.82
CA ILE A 84 13.10 0.87 25.87
C ILE A 84 14.62 0.72 25.80
N ASN A 85 15.30 1.52 24.99
CA ASN A 85 16.76 1.53 24.92
C ASN A 85 17.41 1.91 26.25
N LEU A 86 16.88 2.93 26.93
CA LEU A 86 17.36 3.34 28.25
C LEU A 86 17.20 2.20 29.28
N ILE A 87 16.05 1.52 29.27
CA ILE A 87 15.80 0.36 30.13
C ILE A 87 16.77 -0.79 29.79
N GLY A 88 16.96 -1.06 28.50
CA GLY A 88 17.91 -2.06 28.01
C GLY A 88 19.32 -1.77 28.50
N TYR A 89 19.79 -0.53 28.41
CA TYR A 89 21.11 -0.11 28.90
C TYR A 89 21.28 -0.36 30.40
N MET A 90 20.26 -0.04 31.22
CA MET A 90 20.29 -0.33 32.65
C MET A 90 20.36 -1.82 32.96
N LEU A 91 19.74 -2.67 32.14
CA LEU A 91 19.78 -4.13 32.29
C LEU A 91 21.12 -4.72 31.86
N ILE A 92 21.73 -4.20 30.79
CA ILE A 92 23.03 -4.65 30.27
C ILE A 92 24.14 -4.51 31.30
N HIS A 93 24.14 -3.42 32.09
CA HIS A 93 25.17 -3.19 33.11
C HIS A 93 25.19 -4.26 34.21
N LYS A 94 24.12 -5.03 34.36
CA LYS A 94 24.04 -6.14 35.33
C LYS A 94 24.60 -7.45 34.79
N ILE A 95 24.93 -7.51 33.50
CA ILE A 95 25.40 -8.73 32.84
C ILE A 95 26.95 -8.78 32.92
N PRO A 96 27.55 -9.88 33.40
CA PRO A 96 29.00 -10.00 33.50
C PRO A 96 29.70 -9.86 32.13
N ARG A 97 30.87 -9.20 32.10
CA ARG A 97 31.66 -9.01 30.86
C ARG A 97 31.98 -10.33 30.13
N GLY A 98 32.21 -11.41 30.87
CA GLY A 98 32.46 -12.74 30.30
C GLY A 98 31.31 -13.28 29.44
N VAL A 99 30.07 -12.87 29.71
CA VAL A 99 28.90 -13.24 28.87
C VAL A 99 28.92 -12.48 27.55
N HIS A 100 29.33 -11.22 27.54
CA HIS A 100 29.45 -10.41 26.32
C HIS A 100 30.56 -10.94 25.40
N GLU A 101 31.67 -11.40 25.98
CA GLU A 101 32.83 -11.89 25.23
C GLU A 101 32.71 -13.36 24.77
N ALA A 102 31.75 -14.11 25.35
CA ALA A 102 31.55 -15.51 25.02
C ALA A 102 31.30 -15.72 23.52
N ARG A 103 31.97 -16.72 22.93
CA ARG A 103 31.74 -17.11 21.52
C ARG A 103 30.30 -17.52 21.26
N THR A 104 29.64 -18.14 22.24
CA THR A 104 28.22 -18.50 22.17
C THR A 104 27.33 -17.26 22.05
N ASN A 105 27.62 -16.18 22.79
CA ASN A 105 26.90 -14.91 22.67
C ASN A 105 27.10 -14.31 21.26
N ARG A 106 28.31 -14.35 20.70
CA ARG A 106 28.58 -13.86 19.34
C ARG A 106 27.86 -14.68 18.26
N LEU A 107 27.91 -16.01 18.37
CA LEU A 107 27.25 -16.93 17.43
C LEU A 107 25.73 -16.78 17.49
N LEU A 108 25.14 -16.73 18.68
CA LEU A 108 23.71 -16.52 18.85
C LEU A 108 23.28 -15.11 18.40
N GLY A 109 24.19 -14.12 18.42
CA GLY A 109 23.97 -12.77 17.90
C GLY A 109 23.62 -12.70 16.42
N LEU A 110 23.92 -13.75 15.65
CA LEU A 110 23.49 -13.87 14.26
C LEU A 110 21.96 -13.92 14.13
N ILE A 111 21.25 -14.51 15.09
CA ILE A 111 19.79 -14.66 15.04
C ILE A 111 19.08 -13.29 15.07
N PRO A 112 19.23 -12.44 16.11
CA PRO A 112 18.58 -11.14 16.13
C PRO A 112 19.06 -10.25 14.97
N ALA A 113 20.30 -10.40 14.55
CA ALA A 113 20.84 -9.63 13.43
C ALA A 113 20.26 -10.01 12.07
N LEU A 114 19.99 -11.29 11.82
CA LEU A 114 19.28 -11.73 10.62
C LEU A 114 17.84 -11.23 10.62
N LEU A 115 17.16 -11.24 11.78
CA LEU A 115 15.81 -10.69 11.90
C LEU A 115 15.78 -9.19 11.59
N GLN A 116 16.69 -8.42 12.19
CA GLN A 116 16.78 -6.98 11.97
C GLN A 116 17.24 -6.63 10.56
N GLY A 117 18.28 -7.31 10.07
CA GLY A 117 18.80 -7.13 8.72
C GLY A 117 17.74 -7.45 7.69
N GLY A 118 17.04 -8.58 7.84
CA GLY A 118 15.92 -8.94 6.98
C GLY A 118 14.81 -7.89 6.98
N LEU A 119 14.36 -7.43 8.14
CA LEU A 119 13.36 -6.37 8.25
C LEU A 119 13.83 -5.07 7.57
N PHE A 120 15.07 -4.65 7.82
CA PHE A 120 15.62 -3.44 7.23
C PHE A 120 15.73 -3.55 5.71
N THR A 121 16.18 -4.70 5.19
CA THR A 121 16.25 -4.96 3.76
C THR A 121 14.85 -4.93 3.13
N VAL A 122 13.84 -5.51 3.77
CA VAL A 122 12.43 -5.43 3.31
C VAL A 122 11.97 -3.97 3.22
N ILE A 123 12.24 -3.16 4.26
CA ILE A 123 11.86 -1.74 4.29
C ILE A 123 12.59 -0.97 3.18
N VAL A 124 13.90 -1.16 3.04
CA VAL A 124 14.70 -0.50 2.00
C VAL A 124 14.21 -0.90 0.61
N SER A 125 13.92 -2.18 0.36
CA SER A 125 13.35 -2.63 -0.91
C SER A 125 12.00 -1.96 -1.21
N ALA A 126 11.09 -1.90 -0.23
CA ALA A 126 9.82 -1.22 -0.39
C ALA A 126 9.99 0.29 -0.67
N LEU A 127 10.92 0.95 0.03
CA LEU A 127 11.24 2.36 -0.21
C LEU A 127 11.80 2.59 -1.61
N LEU A 128 12.73 1.76 -2.08
CA LEU A 128 13.29 1.86 -3.44
C LEU A 128 12.21 1.74 -4.52
N MET A 129 11.16 0.94 -4.28
CA MET A 129 10.03 0.82 -5.22
C MET A 129 9.07 2.02 -5.20
N THR A 130 9.01 2.77 -4.11
CA THR A 130 8.08 3.89 -3.92
C THR A 130 8.72 5.25 -4.20
N LEU A 131 10.04 5.38 -4.04
CA LEU A 131 10.74 6.64 -4.23
C LEU A 131 10.81 7.05 -5.71
N PRO A 132 10.75 8.36 -6.02
CA PRO A 132 10.89 8.87 -7.38
C PRO A 132 12.35 8.80 -7.84
N LEU A 133 12.80 7.61 -8.25
CA LEU A 133 14.16 7.36 -8.68
C LEU A 133 14.39 7.72 -10.16
N PRO A 134 15.63 8.07 -10.57
CA PRO A 134 16.02 8.21 -11.97
C PRO A 134 15.69 6.95 -12.79
N ALA A 135 15.39 7.10 -14.09
CA ALA A 135 14.90 6.02 -14.95
C ALA A 135 15.80 4.77 -14.94
N THR A 136 17.12 4.97 -14.96
CA THR A 136 18.13 3.89 -14.92
C THR A 136 18.05 3.07 -13.64
N LEU A 137 18.02 3.73 -12.48
CA LEU A 137 17.96 3.06 -11.19
C LEU A 137 16.59 2.40 -10.98
N ARG A 138 15.51 3.04 -11.44
CA ARG A 138 14.16 2.48 -11.39
C ARG A 138 14.04 1.18 -12.18
N GLN A 139 14.67 1.12 -13.36
CA GLN A 139 14.72 -0.10 -14.16
C GLN A 139 15.46 -1.21 -13.41
N GLN A 140 16.63 -0.93 -12.82
CA GLN A 140 17.38 -1.91 -12.03
C GLN A 140 16.60 -2.42 -10.81
N VAL A 141 15.86 -1.55 -10.11
CA VAL A 141 15.01 -1.98 -8.99
C VAL A 141 13.89 -2.90 -9.46
N ARG A 142 13.29 -2.64 -10.63
CA ARG A 142 12.21 -3.47 -11.20
C ARG A 142 12.72 -4.84 -11.67
N GLU A 143 13.93 -4.88 -12.22
CA GLU A 143 14.57 -6.10 -12.70
C GLU A 143 15.21 -6.93 -11.56
N SER A 144 15.33 -6.38 -10.35
CA SER A 144 15.92 -7.07 -9.19
C SER A 144 15.01 -8.18 -8.68
N HIS A 145 15.54 -9.41 -8.67
CA HIS A 145 14.81 -10.58 -8.16
C HIS A 145 14.54 -10.44 -6.66
N LEU A 146 15.58 -10.06 -5.88
CA LEU A 146 15.49 -9.98 -4.44
C LEU A 146 14.54 -8.85 -3.99
N ALA A 147 14.56 -7.70 -4.67
CA ALA A 147 13.63 -6.61 -4.38
C ALA A 147 12.17 -7.04 -4.61
N ASN A 148 11.88 -7.76 -5.69
CA ASN A 148 10.53 -8.24 -6.01
C ASN A 148 10.04 -9.32 -5.01
N GLU A 149 10.90 -10.25 -4.61
CA GLU A 149 10.55 -11.23 -3.56
C GLU A 149 10.28 -10.54 -2.22
N LEU A 150 11.16 -9.64 -1.79
CA LEU A 150 11.00 -8.92 -0.52
C LEU A 150 9.77 -8.01 -0.52
N ALA A 151 9.43 -7.39 -1.66
CA ALA A 151 8.19 -6.63 -1.82
C ALA A 151 6.95 -7.53 -1.64
N THR A 152 6.97 -8.75 -2.19
CA THR A 152 5.88 -9.72 -1.99
C THR A 152 5.73 -10.10 -0.52
N TYR A 153 6.84 -10.29 0.20
CA TYR A 153 6.80 -10.54 1.65
C TYR A 153 6.28 -9.32 2.42
N ALA A 154 6.68 -8.11 2.04
CA ALA A 154 6.19 -6.87 2.62
C ALA A 154 4.67 -6.74 2.45
N GLU A 155 4.15 -7.03 1.26
CA GLU A 155 2.72 -7.00 0.95
C GLU A 155 1.93 -8.03 1.78
N ARG A 156 2.45 -9.26 1.95
CA ARG A 156 1.82 -10.28 2.81
C ARG A 156 1.82 -9.87 4.28
N ALA A 157 2.94 -9.32 4.75
CA ALA A 157 3.05 -8.79 6.11
C ALA A 157 2.07 -7.63 6.31
N GLN A 158 1.99 -6.70 5.35
CA GLN A 158 1.03 -5.61 5.34
C GLN A 158 -0.41 -6.12 5.37
N ALA A 159 -0.78 -7.10 4.55
CA ALA A 159 -2.12 -7.68 4.52
C ALA A 159 -2.50 -8.32 5.86
N THR A 160 -1.54 -9.00 6.51
CA THR A 160 -1.72 -9.62 7.84
C THR A 160 -1.85 -8.56 8.94
N LEU A 161 -1.12 -7.46 8.80
CA LEU A 161 -1.14 -6.32 9.71
C LEU A 161 -2.32 -5.38 9.42
N ASN A 162 -2.96 -5.47 8.26
CA ASN A 162 -4.06 -4.61 7.82
C ASN A 162 -5.29 -4.59 8.75
N PRO A 163 -5.66 -5.63 9.53
CA PRO A 163 -6.72 -5.49 10.52
C PRO A 163 -6.35 -4.58 11.71
N VAL A 164 -5.05 -4.48 12.01
CA VAL A 164 -4.49 -3.66 13.10
C VAL A 164 -4.15 -2.25 12.61
N PHE A 165 -3.60 -2.16 11.40
CA PHE A 165 -3.21 -0.92 10.73
C PHE A 165 -4.31 -0.32 9.88
N GLY A 166 -5.30 -1.09 9.45
CA GLY A 166 -6.28 -0.70 8.43
C GLY A 166 -7.05 0.54 8.80
N ARG A 167 -7.45 0.71 10.07
CA ARG A 167 -8.10 1.95 10.50
C ARG A 167 -7.18 3.18 10.48
N ALA A 168 -5.87 2.99 10.67
CA ALA A 168 -4.85 4.04 10.62
C ALA A 168 -4.42 4.36 9.18
N VAL A 169 -4.25 3.31 8.39
CA VAL A 169 -3.71 3.29 7.02
C VAL A 169 -4.81 3.63 6.00
N GLU A 170 -6.07 3.29 6.25
CA GLU A 170 -7.21 3.79 5.45
C GLU A 170 -7.39 5.31 5.59
N GLN A 171 -7.00 5.88 6.74
CA GLN A 171 -7.04 7.33 6.97
C GLN A 171 -5.76 8.05 6.47
N THR A 172 -4.63 7.36 6.32
CA THR A 172 -3.35 7.95 5.88
C THR A 172 -2.94 7.63 4.45
N MET A 173 -3.40 6.53 3.88
CA MET A 173 -3.30 6.28 2.45
C MET A 173 -4.37 7.12 1.78
N ASN A 174 -3.95 7.96 0.83
CA ASN A 174 -4.82 8.74 -0.05
C ASN A 174 -5.70 7.86 -0.97
N SER A 175 -6.11 6.66 -0.54
CA SER A 175 -7.10 5.84 -1.24
C SER A 175 -8.50 6.31 -0.86
N ARG A 176 -9.11 7.12 -1.71
CA ARG A 176 -10.51 7.54 -1.58
C ARG A 176 -11.38 6.59 -2.39
N THR A 177 -12.40 6.02 -1.75
CA THR A 177 -13.48 5.30 -2.44
C THR A 177 -14.81 5.94 -2.06
N ILE A 178 -15.79 5.95 -2.97
CA ILE A 178 -17.14 6.43 -2.69
C ILE A 178 -18.09 5.27 -2.87
N ARG A 179 -19.01 5.07 -1.91
CA ARG A 179 -19.94 3.94 -1.93
C ARG A 179 -20.78 3.94 -3.22
N PRO A 180 -20.97 2.77 -3.87
CA PRO A 180 -21.87 2.66 -5.02
C PRO A 180 -23.26 3.21 -4.69
N ASP A 181 -23.90 3.81 -5.70
CA ASP A 181 -25.26 4.35 -5.65
C ASP A 181 -25.47 5.45 -4.59
N SER A 182 -24.39 6.05 -4.07
CA SER A 182 -24.46 7.22 -3.21
C SER A 182 -24.47 8.52 -4.02
N GLY A 183 -25.18 9.53 -3.51
CA GLY A 183 -25.09 10.92 -3.99
C GLY A 183 -23.91 11.69 -3.39
N GLU A 184 -22.99 10.99 -2.72
CA GLU A 184 -21.84 11.61 -2.05
C GLU A 184 -20.85 12.17 -3.08
N ARG A 185 -20.35 13.37 -2.81
CA ARG A 185 -19.37 14.06 -3.65
C ARG A 185 -18.24 14.59 -2.80
N VAL A 186 -17.03 14.28 -3.22
CA VAL A 186 -15.81 14.78 -2.61
C VAL A 186 -15.15 15.77 -3.57
N THR A 187 -14.93 16.99 -3.11
CA THR A 187 -14.09 17.96 -3.85
C THR A 187 -12.63 17.58 -3.68
N LEU A 188 -11.89 17.49 -4.78
CA LEU A 188 -10.45 17.24 -4.75
C LEU A 188 -9.70 18.57 -4.64
N PRO A 189 -8.63 18.65 -3.83
CA PRO A 189 -7.82 19.87 -3.71
C PRO A 189 -6.89 20.08 -4.91
N PHE A 190 -7.09 19.34 -6.00
CA PHE A 190 -6.28 19.38 -7.20
C PHE A 190 -7.11 19.02 -8.43
N ARG A 191 -6.55 19.36 -9.59
CA ARG A 191 -7.05 18.95 -10.91
C ARG A 191 -5.89 18.37 -11.71
N VAL A 192 -6.20 17.42 -12.58
CA VAL A 192 -5.23 16.85 -13.52
C VAL A 192 -5.81 16.95 -14.91
N THR A 193 -5.18 17.75 -15.77
CA THR A 193 -5.59 17.93 -17.17
C THR A 193 -4.73 17.07 -18.08
N GLY A 194 -5.34 16.38 -19.05
CA GLY A 194 -4.59 15.56 -20.01
C GLY A 194 -3.96 14.30 -19.40
N ALA A 195 -4.49 13.81 -18.28
CA ALA A 195 -4.14 12.47 -17.77
C ALA A 195 -4.42 11.44 -18.88
N GLN A 196 -3.46 10.54 -19.10
CA GLN A 196 -3.58 9.55 -20.17
C GLN A 196 -4.24 8.27 -19.63
N PRO A 197 -5.11 7.61 -20.41
CA PRO A 197 -5.57 6.27 -20.11
C PRO A 197 -4.37 5.31 -19.98
N ALA A 198 -4.49 4.32 -19.09
CA ALA A 198 -3.46 3.32 -18.85
C ALA A 198 -3.97 1.89 -19.16
N PRO A 199 -3.99 1.47 -20.45
CA PRO A 199 -4.55 0.19 -20.87
C PRO A 199 -3.91 -1.03 -20.20
N GLU A 200 -2.61 -0.96 -19.92
CA GLU A 200 -1.88 -2.04 -19.25
C GLU A 200 -2.36 -2.22 -17.80
N LEU A 201 -2.70 -1.13 -17.12
CA LEU A 201 -3.25 -1.16 -15.77
C LEU A 201 -4.71 -1.62 -15.77
N GLU A 202 -5.48 -1.27 -16.80
CA GLU A 202 -6.86 -1.76 -16.98
C GLU A 202 -6.89 -3.29 -17.16
N ALA A 203 -5.97 -3.83 -17.98
CA ALA A 203 -5.81 -5.27 -18.16
C ALA A 203 -5.39 -5.98 -16.85
N GLN A 204 -4.44 -5.41 -16.11
CA GLN A 204 -4.04 -5.93 -14.80
C GLN A 204 -5.20 -5.89 -13.78
N MET A 205 -5.98 -4.81 -13.76
CA MET A 205 -7.18 -4.73 -12.91
C MET A 205 -8.15 -5.84 -13.24
N LEU A 206 -8.41 -6.10 -14.52
CA LEU A 206 -9.29 -7.20 -14.94
C LEU A 206 -8.80 -8.56 -14.43
N THR A 207 -7.48 -8.81 -14.50
CA THR A 207 -6.88 -10.03 -13.93
C THR A 207 -7.14 -10.14 -12.43
N LEU A 208 -6.96 -9.04 -11.68
CA LEU A 208 -7.25 -9.02 -10.23
C LEU A 208 -8.73 -9.30 -9.94
N LEU A 209 -9.66 -8.64 -10.65
CA LEU A 209 -11.09 -8.88 -10.50
C LEU A 209 -11.46 -10.34 -10.79
N ASN A 210 -10.90 -10.93 -11.85
CA ASN A 210 -11.19 -12.31 -12.22
C ASN A 210 -10.56 -13.33 -11.28
N ARG A 211 -9.44 -13.00 -10.63
CA ARG A 211 -8.87 -13.82 -9.56
C ARG A 211 -9.81 -13.88 -8.35
N GLU A 212 -10.37 -12.74 -7.95
CA GLU A 212 -11.37 -12.69 -6.86
C GLU A 212 -12.62 -13.49 -7.20
N ARG A 213 -13.12 -13.34 -8.44
CA ARG A 213 -14.29 -14.10 -8.90
C ARG A 213 -14.03 -15.61 -8.95
N ALA A 214 -12.86 -16.03 -9.44
CA ALA A 214 -12.48 -17.44 -9.45
C ALA A 214 -12.39 -18.03 -8.04
N ALA A 215 -11.84 -17.27 -7.07
CA ALA A 215 -11.79 -17.68 -5.67
C ALA A 215 -13.18 -17.88 -5.04
N HIS A 216 -14.21 -17.25 -5.60
CA HIS A 216 -15.61 -17.38 -5.18
C HIS A 216 -16.45 -18.28 -6.11
N GLY A 217 -15.82 -19.02 -7.02
CA GLY A 217 -16.51 -19.93 -7.95
C GLY A 217 -17.38 -19.23 -9.00
N LEU A 218 -17.10 -17.96 -9.31
CA LEU A 218 -17.84 -17.16 -10.28
C LEU A 218 -17.16 -17.16 -11.65
N ALA A 219 -17.97 -17.05 -12.72
CA ALA A 219 -17.48 -16.91 -14.08
C ALA A 219 -16.67 -15.61 -14.25
N PRO A 220 -15.58 -15.60 -15.06
CA PRO A 220 -14.78 -14.40 -15.27
C PRO A 220 -15.58 -13.32 -16.02
N LEU A 221 -15.32 -12.07 -15.67
CA LEU A 221 -15.77 -10.90 -16.42
C LEU A 221 -14.97 -10.78 -17.73
N GLN A 222 -15.67 -10.43 -18.81
CA GLN A 222 -15.08 -10.09 -20.09
C GLN A 222 -14.90 -8.58 -20.22
N SER A 223 -13.76 -8.14 -20.78
CA SER A 223 -13.54 -6.73 -21.08
C SER A 223 -14.56 -6.23 -22.12
N ASP A 224 -15.07 -5.02 -21.90
CA ASP A 224 -16.05 -4.37 -22.75
C ASP A 224 -15.56 -3.00 -23.21
N PRO A 225 -15.15 -2.84 -24.48
CA PRO A 225 -14.60 -1.58 -24.99
C PRO A 225 -15.56 -0.39 -24.87
N GLY A 226 -16.87 -0.62 -25.04
CA GLY A 226 -17.87 0.44 -24.93
C GLY A 226 -17.99 0.96 -23.49
N LEU A 227 -18.00 0.04 -22.52
CA LEU A 227 -17.95 0.40 -21.10
C LEU A 227 -16.62 1.06 -20.71
N THR A 228 -15.50 0.56 -21.24
CA THR A 228 -14.16 1.11 -20.96
C THR A 228 -14.07 2.57 -21.39
N GLU A 229 -14.59 2.92 -22.56
CA GLU A 229 -14.61 4.30 -23.02
C GLU A 229 -15.43 5.21 -22.10
N VAL A 230 -16.61 4.75 -21.66
CA VAL A 230 -17.42 5.50 -20.68
C VAL A 230 -16.69 5.66 -19.34
N ALA A 231 -16.02 4.61 -18.88
CA ALA A 231 -15.25 4.62 -17.65
C ALA A 231 -14.05 5.59 -17.73
N ARG A 232 -13.33 5.60 -18.85
CA ARG A 232 -12.20 6.51 -19.10
C ARG A 232 -12.67 7.96 -19.11
N ARG A 233 -13.77 8.27 -19.80
CA ARG A 233 -14.35 9.63 -19.81
C ARG A 233 -14.72 10.10 -18.41
N HIS A 234 -15.34 9.24 -17.60
CA HIS A 234 -15.71 9.61 -16.23
C HIS A 234 -14.49 9.83 -15.34
N SER A 235 -13.47 8.97 -15.44
CA SER A 235 -12.21 9.16 -14.71
C SER A 235 -11.48 10.44 -15.13
N ALA A 236 -11.44 10.76 -16.43
CA ALA A 236 -10.86 12.00 -16.94
C ALA A 236 -11.63 13.22 -16.41
N ASP A 237 -12.96 13.18 -16.48
CA ASP A 237 -13.84 14.24 -16.02
C ASP A 237 -13.69 14.56 -14.52
N MET A 238 -13.59 13.52 -13.67
CA MET A 238 -13.31 13.65 -12.25
C MET A 238 -11.97 14.35 -11.98
N PHE A 239 -10.93 13.99 -12.73
CA PHE A 239 -9.62 14.62 -12.62
C PHE A 239 -9.59 16.05 -13.14
N GLU A 240 -10.16 16.32 -14.30
CA GLU A 240 -10.12 17.64 -14.93
C GLU A 240 -10.89 18.67 -14.13
N ARG A 241 -12.02 18.27 -13.54
CA ARG A 241 -12.89 19.17 -12.78
C ARG A 241 -12.65 19.15 -11.28
N GLY A 242 -11.82 18.22 -10.79
CA GLY A 242 -11.38 18.17 -9.40
C GLY A 242 -12.49 17.71 -8.45
N TYR A 243 -13.20 16.65 -8.83
CA TYR A 243 -14.21 16.04 -7.98
C TYR A 243 -14.10 14.51 -8.04
N PHE A 244 -14.65 13.85 -7.04
CA PHE A 244 -14.76 12.40 -7.00
C PHE A 244 -16.19 12.08 -6.58
N ALA A 245 -16.97 11.46 -7.48
CA ALA A 245 -18.38 11.10 -7.25
C ALA A 245 -18.93 10.18 -8.34
N HIS A 246 -19.98 9.42 -8.00
CA HIS A 246 -20.77 8.65 -8.98
C HIS A 246 -21.64 9.55 -9.87
N VAL A 247 -22.14 10.64 -9.31
CA VAL A 247 -23.01 11.61 -9.99
C VAL A 247 -22.20 12.85 -10.35
N THR A 248 -22.23 13.25 -11.62
CA THR A 248 -21.49 14.44 -12.07
C THR A 248 -22.04 15.72 -11.40
N PRO A 249 -21.28 16.84 -11.39
CA PRO A 249 -21.77 18.16 -11.01
C PRO A 249 -23.13 18.55 -11.59
N GLU A 250 -23.41 18.14 -12.84
CA GLU A 250 -24.66 18.37 -13.56
C GLU A 250 -25.80 17.42 -13.16
N GLY A 251 -25.54 16.45 -12.30
CA GLY A 251 -26.53 15.45 -11.89
C GLY A 251 -26.56 14.20 -12.75
N LYS A 252 -25.63 14.00 -13.70
CA LYS A 252 -25.63 12.80 -14.54
C LYS A 252 -25.19 11.58 -13.74
N THR A 253 -26.05 10.57 -13.71
CA THR A 253 -25.81 9.30 -13.01
C THR A 253 -24.91 8.36 -13.83
N PRO A 254 -24.40 7.27 -13.22
CA PRO A 254 -23.71 6.22 -13.95
C PRO A 254 -24.51 5.66 -15.12
N PHE A 255 -25.84 5.61 -14.99
CA PHE A 255 -26.77 5.07 -15.98
C PHE A 255 -27.00 6.02 -17.15
N ASP A 256 -27.09 7.34 -16.87
CA ASP A 256 -27.18 8.36 -17.92
C ASP A 256 -25.94 8.33 -18.81
N ARG A 257 -24.74 8.23 -18.21
CA ARG A 257 -23.47 8.11 -18.96
C ARG A 257 -23.42 6.86 -19.84
N LEU A 258 -24.03 5.75 -19.42
CA LEU A 258 -24.13 4.53 -20.22
C LEU A 258 -25.14 4.67 -21.36
N SER A 259 -26.28 5.30 -21.09
CA SER A 259 -27.33 5.56 -22.09
C SER A 259 -26.84 6.51 -23.18
N GLU A 260 -26.15 7.60 -22.82
CA GLU A 260 -25.55 8.55 -23.77
C GLU A 260 -24.51 7.90 -24.68
N ALA A 261 -23.84 6.85 -24.19
CA ALA A 261 -22.88 6.08 -24.96
C ALA A 261 -23.52 4.93 -25.76
N GLY A 262 -24.85 4.77 -25.74
CA GLY A 262 -25.56 3.71 -26.45
C GLY A 262 -25.30 2.30 -25.90
N VAL A 263 -24.92 2.18 -24.62
CA VAL A 263 -24.65 0.88 -24.01
C VAL A 263 -25.94 0.27 -23.46
N PHE A 264 -26.35 -0.88 -24.02
CA PHE A 264 -27.50 -1.64 -23.54
C PHE A 264 -27.13 -2.55 -22.36
N TYR A 265 -27.99 -2.58 -21.33
CA TYR A 265 -27.86 -3.45 -20.16
C TYR A 265 -29.24 -3.66 -19.49
N LEU A 266 -29.41 -4.76 -18.76
CA LEU A 266 -30.56 -4.97 -17.86
C LEU A 266 -30.20 -4.57 -16.42
N SER A 267 -28.94 -4.83 -16.04
CA SER A 267 -28.36 -4.40 -14.78
C SER A 267 -26.97 -3.87 -15.04
N ALA A 268 -26.62 -2.76 -14.40
CA ALA A 268 -25.28 -2.21 -14.41
C ALA A 268 -24.85 -1.83 -12.98
N GLY A 269 -23.55 -1.64 -12.80
CA GLY A 269 -22.96 -1.16 -11.55
C GLY A 269 -21.74 -0.31 -11.82
N GLU A 270 -21.38 0.54 -10.85
CA GLU A 270 -20.16 1.35 -10.89
C GLU A 270 -19.38 1.24 -9.59
N ASN A 271 -18.07 1.09 -9.71
CA ASN A 271 -17.13 1.26 -8.62
C ASN A 271 -16.14 2.36 -8.97
N LEU A 272 -15.78 3.18 -7.98
CA LEU A 272 -14.80 4.26 -8.11
C LEU A 272 -13.70 4.11 -7.07
N ALA A 273 -12.46 4.30 -7.48
CA ALA A 273 -11.32 4.42 -6.58
C ALA A 273 -10.37 5.50 -7.07
N LEU A 274 -9.85 6.31 -6.14
CA LEU A 274 -8.70 7.16 -6.35
C LEU A 274 -7.61 6.66 -5.41
N ALA A 275 -6.50 6.11 -5.91
CA ALA A 275 -5.46 5.53 -5.06
C ALA A 275 -4.05 5.67 -5.67
N PRO A 276 -2.97 5.66 -4.87
CA PRO A 276 -1.61 5.82 -5.39
C PRO A 276 -1.17 4.72 -6.35
N THR A 277 -1.66 3.48 -6.18
CA THR A 277 -1.26 2.33 -6.97
C THR A 277 -2.44 1.41 -7.29
N LEU A 278 -2.29 0.58 -8.32
CA LEU A 278 -3.32 -0.37 -8.75
C LEU A 278 -3.68 -1.40 -7.65
N PRO A 279 -2.72 -2.02 -6.93
CA PRO A 279 -3.05 -2.94 -5.84
C PRO A 279 -3.84 -2.28 -4.71
N LEU A 280 -3.51 -1.01 -4.38
CA LEU A 280 -4.26 -0.26 -3.36
C LEU A 280 -5.68 0.08 -3.83
N ALA A 281 -5.86 0.47 -5.09
CA ALA A 281 -7.19 0.67 -5.67
C ALA A 281 -8.03 -0.61 -5.58
N HIS A 282 -7.47 -1.75 -6.03
CA HIS A 282 -8.16 -3.03 -5.99
C HIS A 282 -8.49 -3.46 -4.55
N THR A 283 -7.54 -3.37 -3.63
CA THR A 283 -7.74 -3.74 -2.22
C THR A 283 -8.79 -2.85 -1.54
N GLY A 284 -8.77 -1.54 -1.79
CA GLY A 284 -9.78 -0.62 -1.25
C GLY A 284 -11.19 -0.97 -1.74
N LEU A 285 -11.33 -1.26 -3.03
CA LEU A 285 -12.59 -1.72 -3.61
C LEU A 285 -13.03 -3.06 -3.03
N MET A 286 -12.11 -4.02 -2.88
CA MET A 286 -12.45 -5.30 -2.29
C MET A 286 -12.77 -5.20 -0.81
N ASN A 287 -12.23 -4.25 -0.05
CA ASN A 287 -12.54 -4.12 1.38
C ASN A 287 -13.91 -3.49 1.65
N SER A 288 -14.38 -2.62 0.77
CA SER A 288 -15.69 -1.99 0.87
C SER A 288 -16.82 -2.97 0.49
N PRO A 289 -17.82 -3.21 1.38
CA PRO A 289 -18.90 -4.15 1.11
C PRO A 289 -19.69 -3.85 -0.17
N GLY A 290 -19.97 -2.58 -0.46
CA GLY A 290 -20.73 -2.19 -1.66
C GLY A 290 -19.96 -2.43 -2.95
N HIS A 291 -18.68 -2.06 -2.99
CA HIS A 291 -17.83 -2.25 -4.16
C HIS A 291 -17.55 -3.73 -4.42
N ARG A 292 -17.23 -4.48 -3.35
CA ARG A 292 -17.07 -5.94 -3.39
C ARG A 292 -18.32 -6.63 -3.94
N ALA A 293 -19.52 -6.19 -3.53
CA ALA A 293 -20.78 -6.74 -4.02
C ALA A 293 -20.96 -6.57 -5.54
N ASN A 294 -20.47 -5.48 -6.13
CA ASN A 294 -20.45 -5.31 -7.59
C ASN A 294 -19.45 -6.27 -8.25
N ILE A 295 -18.22 -6.37 -7.74
CA ILE A 295 -17.18 -7.24 -8.31
C ILE A 295 -17.61 -8.71 -8.30
N LEU A 296 -18.23 -9.15 -7.20
CA LEU A 296 -18.67 -10.53 -6.99
C LEU A 296 -20.12 -10.78 -7.40
N ARG A 297 -20.77 -9.83 -8.09
CA ARG A 297 -22.14 -10.03 -8.55
C ARG A 297 -22.19 -11.10 -9.64
N PRO A 298 -22.91 -12.22 -9.46
CA PRO A 298 -22.95 -13.30 -10.44
C PRO A 298 -23.61 -12.90 -11.76
N GLN A 299 -24.55 -11.96 -11.72
CA GLN A 299 -25.27 -11.50 -12.90
C GLN A 299 -24.41 -10.67 -13.86
N PHE A 300 -23.26 -10.14 -13.42
CA PHE A 300 -22.37 -9.39 -14.29
C PHE A 300 -21.44 -10.33 -15.05
N GLY A 301 -21.43 -10.19 -16.38
CA GLY A 301 -20.57 -10.92 -17.31
C GLY A 301 -19.55 -10.04 -18.04
N ARG A 302 -19.74 -8.72 -18.02
CA ARG A 302 -18.88 -7.76 -18.73
C ARG A 302 -18.46 -6.60 -17.82
N VAL A 303 -17.25 -6.09 -18.05
CA VAL A 303 -16.71 -4.93 -17.34
C VAL A 303 -15.93 -4.02 -18.27
N GLY A 304 -16.14 -2.72 -18.12
CA GLY A 304 -15.25 -1.69 -18.65
C GLY A 304 -14.48 -1.05 -17.52
N ILE A 305 -13.17 -0.87 -17.70
CA ILE A 305 -12.28 -0.33 -16.68
C ILE A 305 -11.58 0.87 -17.30
N GLY A 306 -11.73 2.04 -16.67
CA GLY A 306 -11.06 3.27 -17.10
C GLY A 306 -10.10 3.75 -16.03
N ILE A 307 -8.80 3.65 -16.30
CA ILE A 307 -7.73 4.08 -15.39
C ILE A 307 -6.97 5.25 -16.01
N LEU A 308 -6.94 6.37 -15.31
CA LEU A 308 -6.20 7.56 -15.71
C LEU A 308 -5.04 7.74 -14.73
N ASP A 309 -3.83 7.89 -15.24
CA ASP A 309 -2.63 8.12 -14.44
C ASP A 309 -2.42 9.62 -14.18
N GLY A 310 -2.61 10.04 -12.93
CA GLY A 310 -2.39 11.41 -12.46
C GLY A 310 -0.97 11.66 -11.92
N GLY A 311 -0.03 10.72 -12.12
CA GLY A 311 1.33 10.79 -11.60
C GLY A 311 1.35 10.83 -10.08
N SER A 312 1.89 11.90 -9.50
CA SER A 312 1.93 12.09 -8.05
C SER A 312 0.55 12.21 -7.40
N ARG A 313 -0.52 12.43 -8.19
CA ARG A 313 -1.91 12.47 -7.73
C ARG A 313 -2.58 11.09 -7.70
N GLY A 314 -1.89 10.04 -8.12
CA GLY A 314 -2.38 8.66 -8.13
C GLY A 314 -3.22 8.30 -9.34
N LEU A 315 -3.86 7.14 -9.28
CA LEU A 315 -4.71 6.57 -10.32
C LEU A 315 -6.18 6.88 -10.05
N MET A 316 -6.87 7.46 -11.02
CA MET A 316 -8.33 7.56 -11.02
C MET A 316 -8.93 6.37 -11.74
N VAL A 317 -9.66 5.53 -11.02
CA VAL A 317 -10.19 4.25 -11.49
C VAL A 317 -11.71 4.29 -11.47
N THR A 318 -12.31 4.01 -12.63
CA THR A 318 -13.74 3.74 -12.77
C THR A 318 -13.92 2.32 -13.29
N GLN A 319 -14.74 1.52 -12.63
CA GLN A 319 -15.18 0.21 -13.13
C GLN A 319 -16.67 0.28 -13.42
N LYS A 320 -17.08 -0.09 -14.64
CA LYS A 320 -18.47 -0.20 -15.06
C LYS A 320 -18.78 -1.66 -15.32
N PHE A 321 -19.82 -2.20 -14.70
CA PHE A 321 -20.24 -3.59 -14.88
C PHE A 321 -21.56 -3.66 -15.63
N ARG A 322 -21.75 -4.72 -16.42
CA ARG A 322 -23.06 -5.09 -16.98
C ARG A 322 -23.25 -6.60 -17.09
N ASN A 323 -24.49 -7.04 -17.21
CA ASN A 323 -24.86 -8.42 -17.50
C ASN A 323 -24.58 -8.82 -18.95
#